data_AF-A0A7S3IJY7-F1
#
_entry.id   AF-A0A7S3IJY7-F1
#
_cell.length_a   1.000
_cell.length_b   1.000
_cell.length_c   1.000
_cell.angle_alpha   90.00
_cell.angle_beta   90.00
_cell.angle_gamma   90.00
#
_symmetry.space_group_name_H-M   'P 1'
#
loop_
_entity.id
_entity.type
_entity.pdbx_description
1 polymer ?
#
loop_
_entity_poly.entity_id
_entity_poly.type
_entity_poly.pdbx_seq_one_letter_code
_entity_poly.pdbx_strand_id
1 'polypeptide(L)'
;MNEGRYTQKISSSFAQTNIVLVINFISIIVLLLLASQIGNRMWMALKSDDHFYIFPEGEEVDREKYTFRSMMSFFILLNMMVPLDLAFLIIVSKLVFTVFIENDARMYSEEYSFEEGEVVGCSVKNIDMHEDFVKINHIFCDKTGTLTKNKLIFHSIAFTNNRVYSLSQEERDNNNFSLMSSAILNQMEKDDDFDKFWKCICLCHQVSRIQLSLSSIDVSKEQ
;
A
#
# COMPACT_ATOMS: atom_id res chain seq x y z
N MET A 1 14.93 -3.33 -19.46
CA MET A 1 15.06 -1.96 -19.99
C MET A 1 13.70 -1.23 -19.95
N ASN A 2 13.05 -1.23 -18.79
CA ASN A 2 11.82 -0.44 -18.56
C ASN A 2 11.60 -0.18 -17.06
N GLU A 3 12.68 -0.08 -16.29
CA GLU A 3 12.58 0.44 -14.92
C GLU A 3 12.53 1.96 -15.04
N GLY A 4 11.32 2.49 -15.20
CA GLY A 4 11.09 3.93 -15.10
C GLY A 4 11.66 4.44 -13.76
N ARG A 5 12.13 5.68 -13.74
CA ARG A 5 12.56 6.32 -12.49
C ARG A 5 11.39 6.31 -11.50
N TYR A 6 11.53 5.59 -10.39
CA TYR A 6 10.54 5.57 -9.33
C TYR A 6 10.46 6.95 -8.67
N THR A 7 9.33 7.64 -8.85
CA THR A 7 9.01 8.81 -8.04
C THR A 7 8.28 8.36 -6.79
N GLN A 8 8.71 8.85 -5.63
CA GLN A 8 7.98 8.60 -4.38
C GLN A 8 6.59 9.24 -4.49
N LYS A 9 5.56 8.43 -4.26
CA LYS A 9 4.17 8.91 -4.23
C LYS A 9 3.89 9.52 -2.87
N ILE A 10 3.49 10.79 -2.87
CA ILE A 10 3.05 11.53 -1.69
C ILE A 10 1.52 11.47 -1.66
N SER A 11 0.96 11.23 -0.47
CA SER A 11 -0.49 11.13 -0.32
C SER A 11 -1.19 12.48 -0.52
N SER A 12 -2.40 12.40 -1.09
CA SER A 12 -3.27 13.57 -1.26
C SER A 12 -3.63 14.24 0.06
N SER A 13 -3.82 13.45 1.12
CA SER A 13 -4.16 13.95 2.46
C SER A 13 -3.02 14.73 3.11
N PHE A 14 -1.77 14.38 2.79
CA PHE A 14 -0.61 15.12 3.29
C PHE A 14 -0.58 16.55 2.74
N ALA A 15 -0.91 16.72 1.46
CA ALA A 15 -1.03 18.04 0.85
C ALA A 15 -2.15 18.88 1.52
N GLN A 16 -3.29 18.26 1.83
CA GLN A 16 -4.39 18.92 2.54
C GLN A 16 -3.99 19.34 3.96
N THR A 17 -3.29 18.46 4.68
CA THR A 17 -2.78 18.75 6.04
C THR A 17 -1.82 19.93 6.01
N ASN A 18 -0.92 20.00 5.03
CA ASN A 18 0.00 21.12 4.87
C ASN A 18 -0.73 22.45 4.62
N ILE A 19 -1.79 22.45 3.80
CA ILE A 19 -2.61 23.65 3.57
C ILE A 19 -3.27 24.11 4.87
N VAL A 20 -3.84 23.19 5.64
CA VAL A 20 -4.46 23.50 6.93
C VAL A 20 -3.42 24.06 7.92
N LEU A 21 -2.22 23.49 7.96
CA LEU A 21 -1.12 23.99 8.80
C LEU A 21 -0.72 25.42 8.42
N VAL A 22 -0.61 25.73 7.12
CA VAL A 22 -0.30 27.09 6.64
C VAL A 22 -1.41 28.07 7.03
N ILE A 23 -2.68 27.69 6.86
CA ILE A 23 -3.82 28.53 7.25
C ILE A 23 -3.80 28.79 8.77
N ASN A 24 -3.54 27.76 9.57
CA ASN A 24 -3.45 27.89 11.03
C ASN A 24 -2.28 28.77 11.46
N PHE A 25 -1.12 28.65 10.80
CA PHE A 25 0.03 29.50 11.08
C PHE A 25 -0.27 30.98 10.79
N ILE A 26 -0.90 31.26 9.64
CA ILE A 26 -1.34 32.62 9.28
C ILE A 26 -2.37 33.15 10.29
N SER A 27 -3.36 32.33 10.69
CA SER A 27 -4.38 32.76 11.64
C SER A 27 -3.79 33.11 13.01
N ILE A 28 -2.79 32.37 13.48
CA ILE A 28 -2.06 32.66 14.73
C ILE A 28 -1.30 33.98 14.62
N ILE A 29 -0.62 34.26 13.50
CA ILE A 29 0.06 35.55 13.30
C ILE A 29 -0.94 36.71 13.35
N VAL A 30 -2.10 36.57 12.73
CA VAL A 30 -3.16 37.60 12.76
C VAL A 30 -3.67 37.81 14.18
N LEU A 31 -3.98 36.73 14.91
CA LEU A 31 -4.42 36.79 16.30
C LEU A 31 -3.36 37.41 17.21
N LEU A 32 -2.09 37.07 17.00
CA LEU A 32 -0.95 37.63 17.72
C LEU A 32 -0.88 39.14 17.57
N LEU A 33 -0.96 39.64 16.33
CA LEU A 33 -0.89 41.07 16.05
C LEU A 33 -2.08 41.80 16.67
N LEU A 34 -3.30 41.26 16.54
CA LEU A 34 -4.50 41.87 17.13
C LEU A 34 -4.45 41.88 18.66
N ALA A 35 -4.13 40.74 19.28
CA ALA A 35 -4.07 40.60 20.73
C ALA A 35 -2.97 41.48 21.34
N SER A 36 -1.78 41.50 20.72
CA SER A 36 -0.67 42.36 21.17
C SER A 36 -1.00 43.83 21.02
N GLN A 37 -1.55 44.27 19.88
CA GLN A 37 -1.88 45.69 19.67
C GLN A 37 -3.03 46.16 20.55
N ILE A 38 -4.15 45.42 20.60
CA ILE A 38 -5.32 45.81 21.40
C ILE A 38 -5.00 45.70 22.89
N GLY A 39 -4.43 44.57 23.32
CA GLY A 39 -4.10 44.32 24.72
C GLY A 39 -3.09 45.32 25.26
N ASN A 40 -2.00 45.57 24.54
CA ASN A 40 -0.97 46.51 24.99
C ASN A 40 -1.48 47.95 24.96
N ARG A 41 -2.20 48.38 23.91
CA ARG A 41 -2.75 49.76 23.87
C ARG A 41 -3.80 49.99 24.94
N MET A 42 -4.69 49.04 25.17
CA MET A 42 -5.74 49.16 26.18
C MET A 42 -5.14 49.18 27.59
N TRP A 43 -4.16 48.32 27.87
CA TRP A 43 -3.46 48.31 29.15
C TRP A 43 -2.69 49.60 29.41
N MET A 44 -1.92 50.08 28.42
CA MET A 44 -1.18 51.33 28.51
C MET A 44 -2.11 52.54 28.73
N ALA A 45 -3.29 52.55 28.08
CA ALA A 45 -4.24 53.66 28.22
C ALA A 45 -4.95 53.70 29.58
N LEU A 46 -5.22 52.54 30.19
CA LEU A 46 -6.05 52.47 31.41
C LEU A 46 -5.25 52.34 32.71
N LYS A 47 -4.03 51.78 32.67
CA LYS A 47 -3.33 51.31 33.88
C LYS A 47 -1.86 51.70 33.97
N SER A 48 -1.30 52.35 32.94
CA SER A 48 0.15 52.63 32.88
C SER A 48 0.64 53.51 34.03
N ASP A 49 -0.13 54.52 34.44
CA ASP A 49 0.32 55.52 35.43
C ASP A 49 0.19 55.02 36.88
N ASP A 50 -0.69 54.05 37.14
CA ASP A 50 -0.97 53.57 38.50
C ASP A 50 0.03 52.50 39.00
N HIS A 51 0.88 51.94 38.14
CA HIS A 51 1.64 50.72 38.44
C HIS A 51 3.16 50.92 38.30
N PHE A 52 3.73 51.73 39.19
CA PHE A 52 5.15 52.09 39.22
C PHE A 52 6.11 50.88 39.36
N TYR A 53 5.67 49.77 39.93
CA TYR A 53 6.47 48.57 40.18
C TYR A 53 6.70 47.68 38.95
N ILE A 54 6.05 47.97 37.82
CA ILE A 54 6.14 47.14 36.59
C ILE A 54 7.34 47.55 35.73
N PHE A 55 7.77 48.81 35.81
CA PHE A 55 8.89 49.35 35.05
C PHE A 55 10.11 49.54 35.95
N PRO A 56 11.35 49.33 35.46
CA PRO A 56 12.56 49.54 36.23
C PRO A 56 12.69 51.01 36.67
N GLU A 57 13.00 51.23 37.96
CA GLU A 57 13.17 52.57 38.52
C GLU A 57 14.41 53.27 37.94
N GLY A 58 14.23 54.48 37.41
CA GLY A 58 15.33 55.34 36.95
C GLY A 58 15.77 55.18 35.49
N GLU A 59 15.15 54.28 34.71
CA GLU A 59 15.39 54.15 33.26
C GLU A 59 14.23 54.77 32.44
N GLU A 60 14.55 55.40 31.31
CA GLU A 60 13.52 55.80 30.33
C GLU A 60 12.85 54.53 29.77
N VAL A 61 11.52 54.48 29.86
CA VAL A 61 10.73 53.34 29.37
C VAL A 61 10.80 53.30 27.84
N ASP A 62 11.63 52.42 27.30
CA ASP A 62 11.68 52.12 25.86
C ASP A 62 10.41 51.36 25.44
N ARG A 63 9.40 52.13 25.02
CA ARG A 63 8.08 51.63 24.61
C ARG A 63 8.16 50.62 23.47
N GLU A 64 9.14 50.74 22.58
CA GLU A 64 9.31 49.81 21.45
C GLU A 64 9.77 48.44 21.96
N LYS A 65 10.75 48.44 22.86
CA LYS A 65 11.26 47.21 23.50
C LYS A 65 10.19 46.48 24.30
N TYR A 66 9.36 47.20 25.07
CA TYR A 66 8.25 46.57 25.82
C TYR A 66 7.15 46.05 24.91
N THR A 67 6.82 46.76 23.84
CA THR A 67 5.84 46.30 22.84
C THR A 67 6.33 45.04 22.13
N PHE A 68 7.61 44.98 21.75
CA PHE A 68 8.21 43.80 21.15
C PHE A 68 8.25 42.61 22.13
N ARG A 69 8.60 42.84 23.40
CA ARG A 69 8.58 41.80 24.45
C ARG A 69 7.17 41.26 24.70
N SER A 70 6.17 42.14 24.71
CA SER A 70 4.75 41.76 24.82
C SER A 70 4.32 40.92 23.63
N MET A 71 4.67 41.33 22.41
CA MET A 71 4.42 40.56 21.19
C MET A 71 5.05 39.16 21.26
N MET A 72 6.32 39.04 21.65
CA MET A 72 6.95 37.72 21.79
C MET A 72 6.32 36.84 22.88
N SER A 73 5.82 37.44 23.95
CA SER A 73 5.11 36.72 25.02
C SER A 73 3.79 36.14 24.53
N PHE A 74 3.01 36.91 23.76
CA PHE A 74 1.79 36.41 23.13
C PHE A 74 2.06 35.33 22.08
N PHE A 75 3.18 35.40 21.35
CA PHE A 75 3.56 34.37 20.38
C PHE A 75 3.79 33.02 21.06
N ILE A 76 4.54 33.00 22.17
CA ILE A 76 4.79 31.78 22.95
C ILE A 76 3.48 31.24 23.52
N LEU A 77 2.59 32.11 24.00
CA LEU A 77 1.29 31.71 24.58
C LEU A 77 0.38 31.09 23.52
N LEU A 78 0.34 31.65 22.31
CA LEU A 78 -0.50 31.17 21.21
C LEU A 78 0.11 30.00 20.42
N ASN A 79 1.38 29.66 20.63
CA ASN A 79 2.04 28.55 19.94
C ASN A 79 1.34 27.19 20.21
N MET A 80 0.66 27.06 21.36
CA MET A 80 -0.19 25.89 21.67
C MET A 80 -1.38 25.70 20.72
N MET A 81 -1.73 26.70 19.90
CA MET A 81 -2.74 26.55 18.84
C MET A 81 -2.19 25.91 17.56
N VAL A 82 -0.87 25.83 17.38
CA VAL A 82 -0.26 25.03 16.32
C VAL A 82 -0.31 23.58 16.78
N PRO A 83 -1.08 22.70 16.12
CA PRO A 83 -1.19 21.32 16.55
C PRO A 83 0.04 20.53 16.07
N LEU A 84 1.19 20.74 16.71
CA LEU A 84 2.42 19.97 16.45
C LEU A 84 2.19 18.48 16.75
N ASP A 85 1.38 18.20 17.77
CA ASP A 85 1.05 16.84 18.19
C ASP A 85 0.17 16.10 17.17
N LEU A 86 -0.67 16.82 16.40
CA LEU A 86 -1.56 16.20 15.42
C LEU A 86 -0.77 15.49 14.31
N ALA A 87 0.28 16.13 13.80
CA ALA A 87 1.13 15.52 12.77
C ALA A 87 1.82 14.26 13.29
N PHE A 88 2.32 14.29 14.52
CA PHE A 88 2.92 13.13 15.18
C PHE A 88 1.90 12.00 15.39
N LEU A 89 0.72 12.31 15.89
CA LEU A 89 -0.36 11.35 16.10
C LEU A 89 -0.84 10.69 14.80
N ILE A 90 -0.86 11.43 13.68
CA ILE A 90 -1.18 10.86 12.37
C ILE A 90 -0.13 9.82 11.95
N ILE A 91 1.17 10.08 12.16
CA ILE A 91 2.23 9.13 11.82
C ILE A 91 2.13 7.87 12.70
N VAL A 92 1.94 8.05 14.00
CA VAL A 92 1.80 6.93 14.95
C VAL A 92 0.57 6.09 14.61
N SER A 93 -0.58 6.71 14.31
CA SER A 93 -1.79 5.97 13.95
C SER A 93 -1.60 5.17 12.66
N LYS A 94 -0.93 5.72 11.65
CA LYS A 94 -0.56 4.98 10.43
C LYS A 94 0.32 3.78 10.73
N LEU A 95 1.31 3.93 11.62
CA LEU A 95 2.21 2.83 11.99
C LEU A 95 1.45 1.69 12.68
N VAL A 96 0.55 2.05 13.59
CA VAL A 96 -0.33 1.07 14.24
C VAL A 96 -1.21 0.35 13.21
N PHE A 97 -1.80 1.07 12.25
CA PHE A 97 -2.60 0.44 11.20
C PHE A 97 -1.80 -0.47 10.28
N THR A 98 -0.56 -0.11 9.95
CA THR A 98 0.35 -0.97 9.18
C THR A 98 0.51 -2.33 9.86
N VAL A 99 0.81 -2.34 11.16
CA VAL A 99 0.96 -3.58 11.94
C VAL A 99 -0.32 -4.41 11.94
N PHE A 100 -1.50 -3.78 11.98
CA PHE A 100 -2.77 -4.51 11.90
C PHE A 100 -3.00 -5.13 10.51
N ILE A 101 -2.63 -4.44 9.43
CA ILE A 101 -2.79 -4.91 8.05
C ILE A 101 -1.84 -6.09 7.79
N GLU A 102 -0.59 -5.99 8.21
CA GLU A 102 0.40 -7.05 7.98
C GLU A 102 0.12 -8.32 8.78
N ASN A 103 -0.49 -8.19 9.96
CA ASN A 103 -0.87 -9.33 10.81
C ASN A 103 -2.28 -9.88 10.55
N ASP A 104 -2.95 -9.48 9.46
CA ASP A 104 -4.27 -10.01 9.12
C ASP A 104 -4.17 -11.44 8.53
N ALA A 105 -4.69 -12.41 9.27
CA ALA A 105 -4.74 -13.82 8.86
C ALA A 105 -5.52 -14.07 7.56
N ARG A 106 -6.41 -13.15 7.16
CA ARG A 106 -7.20 -13.29 5.92
C ARG A 106 -6.42 -12.96 4.66
N MET A 107 -5.30 -12.24 4.78
CA MET A 107 -4.47 -11.82 3.65
C MET A 107 -3.21 -12.68 3.50
N TYR A 108 -3.17 -13.83 4.16
CA TYR A 108 -2.12 -14.83 4.08
C TYR A 108 -2.34 -15.80 2.92
N SER A 109 -1.28 -16.24 2.25
CA SER A 109 -1.36 -17.24 1.18
C SER A 109 -0.56 -18.50 1.51
N GLU A 110 -1.25 -19.63 1.66
CA GLU A 110 -0.63 -20.94 1.95
C GLU A 110 0.26 -21.44 0.81
N GLU A 111 -0.15 -21.26 -0.45
CA GLU A 111 0.56 -21.77 -1.63
C GLU A 111 1.95 -21.13 -1.76
N TYR A 112 2.04 -19.81 -1.63
CA TYR A 112 3.32 -19.09 -1.68
C TYR A 112 4.18 -19.34 -0.44
N SER A 113 3.55 -19.50 0.72
CA SER A 113 4.30 -19.70 1.97
C SER A 113 5.00 -21.07 2.02
N PHE A 114 4.38 -22.09 1.43
CA PHE A 114 5.02 -23.40 1.29
C PHE A 114 6.19 -23.37 0.29
N GLU A 115 6.07 -22.58 -0.79
CA GLU A 115 7.11 -22.47 -1.82
C GLU A 115 8.34 -21.69 -1.33
N GLU A 116 8.14 -20.57 -0.63
CA GLU A 116 9.24 -19.72 -0.16
C GLU A 116 9.79 -20.14 1.22
N GLY A 117 9.07 -20.99 1.97
CA GLY A 117 9.47 -21.43 3.31
C GLY A 117 9.30 -20.36 4.40
N GLU A 118 8.62 -19.26 4.08
CA GLU A 118 8.30 -18.17 5.00
C GLU A 118 6.81 -17.83 4.92
N VAL A 119 6.27 -17.15 5.94
CA VAL A 119 4.86 -16.72 5.95
C VAL A 119 4.68 -15.56 4.98
N VAL A 120 4.16 -15.83 3.79
CA VAL A 120 3.92 -14.83 2.74
C VAL A 120 2.48 -14.28 2.89
N GLY A 121 2.40 -13.02 3.34
CA GLY A 121 1.13 -12.29 3.52
C GLY A 121 1.15 -10.89 2.92
N CYS A 122 0.20 -10.05 3.35
CA CYS A 122 0.21 -8.64 2.98
C CYS A 122 1.43 -7.95 3.59
N SER A 123 2.23 -7.26 2.76
CA SER A 123 3.35 -6.45 3.21
C SER A 123 3.18 -5.01 2.73
N VAL A 124 3.32 -4.05 3.66
CA VAL A 124 3.12 -2.64 3.39
C VAL A 124 4.47 -1.98 3.12
N LYS A 125 4.70 -1.61 1.85
CA LYS A 125 5.95 -0.95 1.43
C LYS A 125 5.94 0.57 1.59
N ASN A 126 4.75 1.19 1.63
CA ASN A 126 4.60 2.63 1.76
C ASN A 126 3.43 2.98 2.69
N ILE A 127 3.77 3.48 3.88
CA ILE A 127 2.83 3.86 4.94
C ILE A 127 2.02 5.12 4.61
N ASP A 128 2.52 5.99 3.73
CA ASP A 128 1.83 7.25 3.42
C ASP A 128 0.54 7.00 2.63
N MET A 129 0.43 5.87 1.93
CA MET A 129 -0.66 5.57 1.01
C MET A 129 -1.92 4.98 1.67
N HIS A 130 -1.93 4.74 2.97
CA HIS A 130 -3.06 4.10 3.67
C HIS A 130 -4.41 4.79 3.42
N GLU A 131 -4.43 6.12 3.43
CA GLU A 131 -5.67 6.90 3.26
C GLU A 131 -6.16 6.93 1.80
N ASP A 132 -5.23 6.84 0.85
CA ASP A 132 -5.57 6.87 -0.57
C ASP A 132 -6.15 5.53 -1.02
N PHE A 133 -5.83 4.42 -0.35
CA PHE A 133 -6.45 3.11 -0.62
C PHE A 133 -7.97 3.11 -0.41
N VAL A 134 -8.49 3.91 0.53
CA VAL A 134 -9.93 4.05 0.75
C VAL A 134 -10.59 4.90 -0.34
N LYS A 135 -9.82 5.74 -1.04
CA LYS A 135 -10.31 6.71 -2.03
C LYS A 135 -10.20 6.22 -3.49
N ILE A 136 -9.91 4.93 -3.71
CA ILE A 136 -9.74 4.39 -5.06
C ILE A 136 -11.09 4.30 -5.78
N ASN A 137 -11.16 4.84 -7.00
CA ASN A 137 -12.36 4.75 -7.86
C ASN A 137 -12.22 3.75 -9.00
N HIS A 138 -10.99 3.45 -9.40
CA HIS A 138 -10.68 2.58 -10.53
C HIS A 138 -9.57 1.60 -10.14
N ILE A 139 -9.77 0.33 -10.48
CA ILE A 139 -8.78 -0.73 -10.30
C ILE A 139 -8.39 -1.21 -11.71
N PHE A 140 -7.12 -1.06 -12.04
CA PHE A 140 -6.55 -1.65 -13.25
C PHE A 140 -5.92 -2.98 -12.85
N CYS A 141 -6.49 -4.07 -13.35
CA CYS A 141 -5.96 -5.41 -13.12
C CYS A 141 -5.33 -5.94 -14.40
N ASP A 142 -4.15 -6.56 -14.27
CA ASP A 142 -3.63 -7.43 -15.31
C ASP A 142 -4.42 -8.76 -15.32
N LYS A 143 -4.50 -9.42 -16.47
CA LYS A 143 -5.19 -10.69 -16.60
C LYS A 143 -4.29 -11.83 -16.12
N THR A 144 -3.10 -11.95 -16.71
CA THR A 144 -2.22 -13.09 -16.49
C THR A 144 -1.33 -12.83 -15.29
N GLY A 145 -1.29 -13.75 -14.33
CA GLY A 145 -0.52 -13.58 -13.09
C GLY A 145 -1.30 -12.88 -11.97
N THR A 146 -2.43 -12.22 -12.27
CA THR A 146 -3.32 -11.61 -11.25
C THR A 146 -4.69 -12.26 -11.24
N LEU A 147 -5.47 -12.18 -12.32
CA LEU A 147 -6.81 -12.79 -12.38
C LEU A 147 -6.75 -14.30 -12.62
N THR A 148 -5.76 -14.75 -13.40
CA THR A 148 -5.55 -16.15 -13.68
C THR A 148 -4.15 -16.57 -13.26
N LYS A 149 -4.07 -17.66 -12.49
CA LYS A 149 -2.80 -18.37 -12.28
C LYS A 149 -2.23 -18.77 -13.63
N ASN A 150 -0.90 -18.73 -13.78
CA ASN A 150 -0.22 -19.21 -14.99
C ASN A 150 -0.18 -20.75 -15.05
N LYS A 151 -1.33 -21.39 -14.78
CA LYS A 151 -1.54 -22.83 -14.76
C LYS A 151 -2.73 -23.13 -15.68
N LEU A 152 -2.43 -23.67 -16.85
CA LEU A 152 -3.44 -24.07 -17.81
C LEU A 152 -3.76 -25.55 -17.61
N ILE A 153 -5.02 -25.84 -17.29
CA ILE A 153 -5.53 -27.21 -17.15
C ILE A 153 -6.35 -27.49 -18.40
N PHE A 154 -5.99 -28.54 -19.12
CA PHE A 154 -6.77 -29.02 -20.25
C PHE A 154 -8.18 -29.39 -19.75
N HIS A 155 -9.25 -29.04 -20.48
CA HIS A 155 -10.63 -29.31 -20.05
C HIS A 155 -11.35 -30.25 -21.01
N SER A 156 -11.34 -29.91 -22.29
CA SER A 156 -12.06 -30.67 -23.31
C SER A 156 -11.49 -30.41 -24.70
N ILE A 157 -11.62 -31.38 -25.59
CA ILE A 157 -11.24 -31.30 -26.99
C ILE A 157 -12.37 -31.84 -27.86
N ALA A 158 -12.65 -31.12 -28.93
CA ALA A 158 -13.62 -31.55 -29.94
C ALA A 158 -12.86 -32.13 -31.14
N PHE A 159 -13.35 -33.26 -31.65
CA PHE A 159 -12.88 -33.92 -32.86
C PHE A 159 -14.05 -34.09 -33.85
N THR A 160 -13.73 -34.42 -35.09
CA THR A 160 -14.68 -34.56 -36.21
C THR A 160 -15.93 -35.38 -35.84
N ASN A 161 -17.07 -35.04 -36.45
CA ASN A 161 -18.40 -35.62 -36.19
C ASN A 161 -18.96 -35.32 -34.79
N ASN A 162 -18.73 -34.10 -34.27
CA ASN A 162 -19.31 -33.61 -33.01
C ASN A 162 -18.92 -34.44 -31.77
N ARG A 163 -17.79 -35.16 -31.84
CA ARG A 163 -17.27 -35.94 -30.71
C ARG A 163 -16.47 -35.04 -29.80
N VAL A 164 -16.93 -34.87 -28.57
CA VAL A 164 -16.25 -34.07 -27.55
C VAL A 164 -15.72 -35.01 -26.47
N TYR A 165 -14.42 -34.92 -26.21
CA TYR A 165 -13.75 -35.60 -25.11
C TYR A 165 -13.45 -34.55 -24.03
N SER A 166 -14.12 -34.65 -22.90
CA SER A 166 -13.92 -33.77 -21.75
C SER A 166 -13.40 -34.56 -20.56
N LEU A 167 -12.50 -33.97 -19.79
CA LEU A 167 -12.14 -34.49 -18.48
C LEU A 167 -13.32 -34.35 -17.53
N SER A 168 -13.49 -35.37 -16.69
CA SER A 168 -14.36 -35.27 -15.52
C SER A 168 -13.81 -34.26 -14.51
N GLN A 169 -14.66 -33.81 -13.56
CA GLN A 169 -14.23 -32.85 -12.55
C GLN A 169 -13.13 -33.42 -11.63
N GLU A 170 -13.24 -34.69 -11.26
CA GLU A 170 -12.23 -35.39 -10.45
C GLU A 170 -10.87 -35.53 -11.17
N GLU A 171 -10.88 -35.76 -12.48
CA GLU A 171 -9.64 -35.82 -13.28
C GLU A 171 -8.94 -34.46 -13.34
N ARG A 172 -9.71 -33.36 -13.40
CA ARG A 172 -9.17 -31.99 -13.42
C ARG A 172 -8.56 -31.60 -12.08
N ASP A 173 -9.24 -31.91 -10.98
CA ASP A 173 -8.80 -31.52 -9.65
C ASP A 173 -7.53 -32.30 -9.23
N ASN A 174 -7.45 -33.57 -9.61
CA ASN A 174 -6.31 -34.44 -9.29
C ASN A 174 -5.20 -34.44 -10.36
N ASN A 175 -5.33 -33.67 -11.44
CA ASN A 175 -4.46 -33.75 -12.64
C ASN A 175 -4.25 -35.19 -13.14
N ASN A 176 -5.25 -36.06 -12.98
CA ASN A 176 -5.16 -37.46 -13.36
C ASN A 176 -5.85 -37.65 -14.70
N PHE A 177 -5.09 -37.97 -15.75
CA PHE A 177 -5.60 -38.14 -17.10
C PHE A 177 -5.90 -39.61 -17.44
N SER A 178 -5.96 -40.52 -16.46
CA SER A 178 -6.03 -41.97 -16.73
C SER A 178 -7.29 -42.41 -17.48
N LEU A 179 -8.47 -41.91 -17.10
CA LEU A 179 -9.73 -42.33 -17.74
C LEU A 179 -9.79 -41.77 -19.16
N MET A 180 -9.49 -40.48 -19.33
CA MET A 180 -9.39 -39.88 -20.65
C MET A 180 -8.31 -40.54 -21.52
N SER A 181 -7.13 -40.86 -20.98
CA SER A 181 -6.05 -41.50 -21.73
C SER A 181 -6.47 -42.87 -22.28
N SER A 182 -7.13 -43.70 -21.46
CA SER A 182 -7.66 -44.99 -21.92
C SER A 182 -8.74 -44.83 -23.00
N ALA A 183 -9.63 -43.82 -22.88
CA ALA A 183 -10.64 -43.52 -23.89
C ALA A 183 -10.01 -43.04 -25.21
N ILE A 184 -8.95 -42.23 -25.13
CA ILE A 184 -8.19 -41.76 -26.30
C ILE A 184 -7.48 -42.93 -26.98
N LEU A 185 -6.78 -43.79 -26.23
CA LEU A 185 -6.05 -44.94 -26.78
C LEU A 185 -6.98 -45.90 -27.54
N ASN A 186 -8.12 -46.24 -26.93
CA ASN A 186 -9.14 -47.07 -27.57
C ASN A 186 -9.71 -46.45 -28.86
N GLN A 187 -9.68 -45.11 -28.98
CA GLN A 187 -10.14 -44.41 -30.17
C GLN A 187 -9.03 -44.28 -31.22
N MET A 188 -7.78 -44.10 -30.81
CA MET A 188 -6.62 -44.07 -31.71
C MET A 188 -6.45 -45.38 -32.48
N GLU A 189 -6.78 -46.53 -31.88
CA GLU A 189 -6.77 -47.81 -32.60
C GLU A 189 -7.85 -47.93 -33.68
N LYS A 190 -8.90 -47.12 -33.62
CA LYS A 190 -10.08 -47.20 -34.52
C LYS A 190 -10.05 -46.17 -35.64
N ASP A 191 -9.32 -45.07 -35.48
CA ASP A 191 -9.40 -43.89 -36.33
C ASP A 191 -8.02 -43.29 -36.57
N ASP A 192 -7.47 -43.55 -37.76
CA ASP A 192 -6.15 -43.06 -38.20
C ASP A 192 -6.06 -41.52 -38.21
N ASP A 193 -7.17 -40.81 -38.42
CA ASP A 193 -7.18 -39.35 -38.43
C ASP A 193 -7.12 -38.79 -37.00
N PHE A 194 -7.66 -39.53 -36.02
CA PHE A 194 -7.53 -39.19 -34.61
C PHE A 194 -6.08 -39.37 -34.11
N ASP A 195 -5.35 -40.39 -34.58
CA ASP A 195 -3.93 -40.58 -34.28
C ASP A 195 -3.06 -39.44 -34.86
N LYS A 196 -3.30 -39.04 -36.12
CA LYS A 196 -2.59 -37.88 -36.74
C LYS A 196 -2.85 -36.57 -35.98
N PHE A 197 -4.07 -36.37 -35.51
CA PHE A 197 -4.45 -35.19 -34.74
C PHE A 197 -3.65 -35.08 -33.42
N TRP A 198 -3.56 -36.17 -32.66
CA TRP A 198 -2.76 -36.19 -31.44
C TRP A 198 -1.26 -36.05 -31.69
N LYS A 199 -0.73 -36.64 -32.78
CA LYS A 199 0.65 -36.43 -33.21
C LYS A 199 0.93 -34.94 -33.50
N CYS A 200 0.00 -34.23 -34.11
CA CYS A 200 0.12 -32.79 -34.36
C CYS A 200 0.23 -31.99 -33.05
N ILE A 201 -0.62 -32.28 -32.06
CA ILE A 201 -0.59 -31.61 -30.74
C ILE A 201 0.76 -31.85 -30.04
N CYS A 202 1.28 -33.09 -30.10
CA CYS A 202 2.54 -33.47 -29.47
C CYS A 202 3.80 -32.95 -30.17
N LEU A 203 3.73 -32.59 -31.46
CA LEU A 203 4.90 -32.13 -32.23
C LEU A 203 4.92 -30.62 -32.41
N CYS A 204 3.76 -29.96 -32.47
CA CYS A 204 3.63 -28.54 -32.73
C CYS A 204 3.77 -27.68 -31.46
N HIS A 205 4.82 -27.91 -30.67
CA HIS A 205 5.11 -27.12 -29.48
C HIS A 205 6.61 -27.02 -29.19
N GLN A 206 7.02 -26.00 -28.45
CA GLN A 206 8.42 -25.81 -28.01
C GLN A 206 8.70 -26.39 -26.61
N VAL A 207 7.87 -27.33 -26.14
CA VAL A 207 8.04 -27.95 -24.83
C VAL A 207 9.32 -28.80 -24.83
N SER A 208 10.22 -28.49 -23.91
CA SER A 208 11.40 -29.30 -23.60
C SER A 208 11.16 -29.99 -22.26
N ARG A 209 11.25 -31.32 -22.22
CA ARG A 209 11.17 -32.06 -20.96
C ARG A 209 12.51 -31.91 -20.25
N ILE A 210 12.46 -31.44 -19.00
CA ILE A 210 13.63 -31.42 -18.14
C ILE A 210 13.84 -32.86 -17.65
N GLN A 211 14.89 -33.53 -18.11
CA GLN A 211 15.34 -34.78 -17.51
C GLN A 211 16.04 -34.44 -16.20
N LEU A 212 15.31 -34.52 -15.09
CA LEU A 212 15.92 -34.53 -13.76
C LEU A 212 16.67 -35.86 -13.62
N SER A 213 17.98 -35.84 -13.81
CA SER A 213 18.83 -36.94 -13.35
C SER A 213 18.71 -37.02 -11.84
N LEU A 214 18.24 -38.15 -11.32
CA LEU A 214 18.07 -38.48 -9.90
C LEU A 214 19.35 -38.41 -9.04
N SER A 215 20.44 -37.81 -9.53
CA SER A 215 21.74 -37.71 -8.85
C SER A 215 21.96 -36.40 -8.09
N SER A 216 20.98 -35.49 -8.00
CA SER A 216 21.15 -34.19 -7.34
C SER A 216 20.00 -33.78 -6.40
N ILE A 217 19.17 -34.72 -5.96
CA ILE A 217 18.26 -34.48 -4.83
C ILE A 217 19.04 -34.87 -3.56
N ASP A 218 19.89 -33.95 -3.10
CA ASP A 218 20.41 -34.00 -1.73
C ASP A 218 19.22 -33.72 -0.80
N VAL A 219 18.66 -34.80 -0.25
CA VAL A 219 17.79 -34.79 0.92
C VAL A 219 18.67 -34.44 2.13
N SER A 220 19.09 -33.18 2.22
CA SER A 220 19.80 -32.66 3.39
C SER A 220 19.47 -31.18 3.55
N LYS A 221 18.21 -30.90 3.93
CA LYS A 221 17.78 -29.67 4.63
C LYS A 221 16.30 -29.81 5.04
N GLU A 222 16.02 -30.84 5.84
CA GLU A 222 14.97 -30.76 6.86
C GLU A 222 15.69 -30.86 8.21
N GLN A 223 15.98 -29.69 8.79
CA GLN A 223 16.21 -29.49 10.22
C GLN A 223 15.65 -28.12 10.58
#